data_AF-A0A7Y5HXJ7-F1
#
_entry.id   AF-A0A7Y5HXJ7-F1
#
_cell.length_a   1.000
_cell.length_b   1.000
_cell.length_c   1.000
_cell.angle_alpha   90.00
_cell.angle_beta   90.00
_cell.angle_gamma   90.00
#
_symmetry.space_group_name_H-M   'P 1'
#
loop_
_entity.id
_entity.type
_entity.pdbx_description
1 polymer ?
#
loop_
_entity_poly.entity_id
_entity_poly.type
_entity_poly.pdbx_seq_one_letter_code
_entity_poly.pdbx_strand_id
1 'polypeptide(L)'
;MATQTITTDRYQLYPSPRNEQRTVFAHQLFVPYPYALIHLPDYDLAGKATLFAACRLADQKMGQLVTFELPQDQERFERRFTPD
;
A
#
# COMPACT_ATOMS: atom_id res chain seq x y z
N MET A 1 19.74 -9.32 -2.86
CA MET A 1 19.17 -9.13 -1.50
C MET A 1 17.72 -9.62 -1.53
N ALA A 2 17.35 -10.59 -0.70
CA ALA A 2 16.03 -11.21 -0.75
C ALA A 2 14.96 -10.24 -0.21
N THR A 3 14.22 -9.61 -1.12
CA THR A 3 12.99 -8.89 -0.77
C THR A 3 12.00 -9.93 -0.26
N GLN A 4 11.79 -9.99 1.06
CA GLN A 4 10.83 -10.91 1.66
C GLN A 4 9.43 -10.51 1.19
N THR A 5 8.90 -11.27 0.23
CA THR A 5 7.53 -11.09 -0.25
C THR A 5 6.56 -11.59 0.80
N ILE A 6 5.58 -10.77 1.15
CA ILE A 6 4.53 -11.14 2.09
C ILE A 6 3.36 -11.65 1.27
N THR A 7 3.14 -12.97 1.27
CA THR A 7 1.99 -13.56 0.60
C THR A 7 0.83 -13.65 1.58
N THR A 8 -0.22 -12.88 1.31
CA THR A 8 -1.51 -12.96 2.01
C THR A 8 -2.48 -13.81 1.17
N ASP A 9 -3.58 -14.24 1.77
CA ASP A 9 -4.66 -15.01 1.12
C ASP A 9 -5.15 -14.40 -0.20
N ARG A 10 -5.23 -13.07 -0.26
CA ARG A 10 -5.76 -12.33 -1.44
C ARG A 10 -4.70 -11.63 -2.28
N TYR A 11 -3.54 -11.34 -1.70
CA TYR A 11 -2.54 -10.47 -2.31
C TYR A 11 -1.13 -10.98 -2.08
N GLN A 12 -0.27 -10.87 -3.08
CA GLN A 12 1.17 -11.02 -2.92
C GLN A 12 1.79 -9.63 -2.82
N LEU A 13 2.37 -9.31 -1.65
CA LEU A 13 2.93 -8.01 -1.34
C LEU A 13 4.46 -8.03 -1.47
N TYR A 14 4.99 -6.99 -2.07
CA TYR A 14 6.39 -6.77 -2.32
C TYR A 14 6.81 -5.48 -1.59
N PRO A 15 7.48 -5.58 -0.43
CA PRO A 15 7.97 -4.41 0.27
C PRO A 15 9.05 -3.71 -0.54
N SER A 16 8.96 -2.38 -0.65
CA SER A 16 10.04 -1.60 -1.22
C SER A 16 11.23 -1.55 -0.24
N PRO A 17 12.47 -1.59 -0.73
CA PRO A 17 13.65 -1.46 0.12
C PRO A 17 13.74 -0.09 0.82
N ARG A 18 12.99 0.90 0.32
CA ARG A 18 12.82 2.23 0.91
C ARG A 18 11.85 2.27 2.08
N ASN A 19 11.02 1.23 2.28
CA ASN A 19 10.10 1.22 3.41
C ASN A 19 10.90 0.95 4.68
N GLU A 20 10.92 1.93 5.58
CA GLU A 20 11.50 1.78 6.91
C GLU A 20 10.79 0.70 7.73
N GLN A 21 9.49 0.54 7.51
CA GLN A 21 8.65 -0.42 8.22
C GLN A 21 7.93 -1.33 7.22
N ARG A 22 8.00 -2.65 7.43
CA ARG A 22 7.33 -3.67 6.59
C ARG A 22 6.10 -4.25 7.28
N THR A 23 5.45 -3.42 8.09
CA THR A 23 4.24 -3.79 8.83
C THR A 23 3.03 -3.63 7.91
N VAL A 24 2.20 -4.68 7.85
CA VAL A 24 0.88 -4.62 7.22
C VAL A 24 -0.10 -4.22 8.30
N PHE A 25 -0.69 -3.03 8.18
CA PHE A 25 -1.68 -2.55 9.13
C PHE A 25 -3.09 -3.08 8.81
N ALA A 26 -4.02 -2.94 9.76
CA ALA A 26 -5.39 -3.44 9.64
C ALA A 26 -6.17 -2.79 8.50
N HIS A 27 -5.93 -1.50 8.24
CA HIS A 27 -6.60 -0.76 7.17
C HIS A 27 -5.77 -0.90 5.89
N GLN A 28 -6.31 -1.63 4.91
CA GLN A 28 -5.62 -1.93 3.66
C GLN A 28 -6.42 -1.41 2.48
N LEU A 29 -5.80 -0.57 1.66
CA LEU A 29 -6.40 -0.01 0.44
C LEU A 29 -5.64 -0.51 -0.79
N PHE A 30 -6.34 -1.24 -1.65
CA PHE A 30 -5.79 -1.69 -2.92
C PHE A 30 -5.99 -0.63 -4.00
N VAL A 31 -4.87 -0.22 -4.58
CA VAL A 31 -4.78 0.78 -5.63
C VAL A 31 -4.44 0.05 -6.93
N PRO A 32 -5.38 -0.07 -7.89
CA PRO A 32 -5.15 -0.79 -9.16
C PRO A 32 -4.30 0.01 -10.16
N TYR A 33 -3.36 0.83 -9.67
CA TYR A 33 -2.48 1.68 -10.46
C TYR A 33 -1.02 1.34 -10.12
N PRO A 34 -0.41 0.35 -10.79
CA PRO A 34 0.93 -0.13 -10.44
C PRO A 34 2.03 0.92 -10.62
N TYR A 35 1.81 1.91 -11.50
CA TYR A 35 2.74 2.99 -11.78
C TYR A 35 2.38 4.31 -11.07
N ALA A 36 1.36 4.31 -10.19
CA ALA A 36 1.03 5.51 -9.45
C ALA A 36 2.18 5.89 -8.51
N LEU A 37 2.58 7.16 -8.57
CA LEU A 37 3.57 7.75 -7.69
C LEU A 37 2.90 8.12 -6.36
N ILE A 38 2.75 7.14 -5.48
CA ILE A 38 2.21 7.35 -4.15
C ILE A 38 3.34 7.72 -3.19
N HIS A 39 3.40 9.00 -2.80
CA HIS A 39 4.30 9.45 -1.75
C HIS A 39 3.53 9.65 -0.44
N LEU A 40 3.51 8.64 0.42
CA LEU A 40 2.74 8.65 1.68
C LEU A 40 2.99 9.88 2.57
N PRO A 41 4.23 10.39 2.72
CA PRO A 41 4.47 11.59 3.51
C PRO A 41 3.74 12.85 3.01
N ASP A 42 3.38 12.93 1.73
CA ASP A 42 2.68 14.10 1.17
C ASP A 42 1.20 14.17 1.59
N TYR A 43 0.65 13.07 2.12
CA TYR A 43 -0.77 12.99 2.47
C TYR A 43 -1.08 13.48 3.90
N ASP A 44 -0.06 13.92 4.66
CA ASP A 44 -0.20 14.41 6.04
C ASP A 44 -1.03 13.43 6.91
N LEU A 45 -0.61 12.17 6.87
CA LEU A 45 -1.22 11.06 7.62
C LEU A 45 -0.85 11.20 9.10
N ALA A 46 -1.81 11.00 10.00
CA ALA A 46 -1.61 11.15 11.44
C ALA A 46 -0.90 9.94 12.06
N GLY A 47 -1.19 8.74 11.56
CA GLY A 47 -0.59 7.48 11.99
C GLY A 47 0.48 6.97 11.04
N LYS A 48 0.94 5.74 11.27
CA LYS A 48 1.88 5.09 10.38
C LYS A 48 1.16 4.53 9.15
N ALA A 49 1.81 4.67 8.00
CA ALA A 49 1.35 4.05 6.77
C ALA A 49 2.53 3.43 6.03
N THR A 50 2.26 2.33 5.34
CA THR A 50 3.24 1.63 4.53
C THR A 50 2.67 1.27 3.17
N LEU A 51 3.43 1.56 2.12
CA LEU A 51 3.11 1.27 0.73
C LEU A 51 3.80 -0.02 0.29
N PHE A 52 3.05 -0.97 -0.24
CA PHE A 52 3.60 -2.18 -0.83
C PHE A 52 3.21 -2.25 -2.31
N ALA A 53 4.08 -2.78 -3.16
CA ALA A 53 3.61 -3.26 -4.46
C ALA A 53 2.81 -4.54 -4.22
N ALA A 54 1.66 -4.69 -4.87
CA ALA A 54 0.73 -5.78 -4.61
C ALA A 54 0.25 -6.45 -5.88
N CYS A 55 0.25 -7.78 -5.89
CA CYS A 55 -0.42 -8.59 -6.90
C CYS A 55 -1.73 -9.12 -6.34
N ARG A 56 -2.88 -8.78 -6.93
CA ARG A 56 -4.14 -9.43 -6.61
C ARG A 56 -4.14 -10.84 -7.17
N LEU A 57 -4.10 -11.85 -6.29
CA LEU A 57 -4.03 -13.26 -6.70
C LEU A 57 -5.28 -13.72 -7.46
N ALA A 58 -6.44 -13.13 -7.15
CA ALA A 58 -7.72 -13.48 -7.77
C ALA A 58 -7.74 -13.24 -9.30
N ASP A 59 -7.07 -12.19 -9.79
CA ASP A 59 -7.10 -11.80 -11.22
C ASP A 59 -5.70 -11.56 -11.79
N GLN A 60 -4.66 -11.91 -11.02
CA GLN A 60 -3.26 -11.57 -11.29
C GLN A 60 -3.01 -10.08 -11.61
N LYS A 61 -3.87 -9.18 -11.12
CA LYS A 61 -3.71 -7.74 -11.37
C LYS A 61 -2.62 -7.16 -10.48
N MET A 62 -1.64 -6.56 -11.13
CA MET A 62 -0.61 -5.75 -10.50
C MET A 62 -1.20 -4.40 -10.07
N GLY A 63 -0.85 -3.99 -8.86
CA GLY A 63 -1.21 -2.70 -8.29
C GLY A 63 -0.31 -2.38 -7.12
N GLN A 64 -0.79 -1.49 -6.27
CA GLN A 64 -0.15 -1.11 -5.02
C GLN A 64 -1.14 -1.34 -3.88
N LEU A 65 -0.66 -1.78 -2.73
CA LEU A 65 -1.46 -1.87 -1.51
C LEU A 65 -0.89 -0.88 -0.51
N VAL A 66 -1.68 0.12 -0.16
CA VAL A 66 -1.35 1.02 0.93
C VAL A 66 -1.99 0.50 2.19
N THR A 67 -1.24 0.46 3.29
CA THR A 67 -1.77 0.05 4.59
C THR A 67 -1.61 1.16 5.60
N PHE A 68 -2.64 1.38 6.42
CA PHE A 68 -2.73 2.48 7.37
C PHE A 68 -3.01 1.95 8.78
N GLU A 69 -2.37 2.56 9.76
CA GLU A 69 -2.63 2.29 11.18
C GLU A 69 -4.02 2.80 11.60
N LEU A 70 -4.44 3.95 11.07
CA LEU A 70 -5.70 4.60 11.42
C LEU A 70 -6.70 4.58 10.26
N PRO A 71 -8.00 4.39 10.53
CA PRO A 71 -9.04 4.43 9.49
C PRO A 71 -9.19 5.82 8.87
N GLN A 72 -8.96 6.87 9.66
CA GLN A 72 -9.07 8.27 9.22
C GLN A 72 -8.03 8.61 8.15
N ASP A 73 -6.85 8.01 8.24
CA ASP A 73 -5.78 8.17 7.26
C ASP A 73 -6.12 7.50 5.94
N GLN A 74 -6.77 6.32 5.98
CA GLN A 74 -7.33 5.68 4.80
C GLN A 74 -8.34 6.59 4.11
N GLU A 75 -9.30 7.16 4.85
CA GLU A 75 -10.29 8.08 4.28
C GLU A 75 -9.66 9.35 3.69
N ARG A 76 -8.65 9.92 4.36
CA ARG A 76 -7.89 11.07 3.84
C ARG A 76 -7.18 10.72 2.54
N PHE A 77 -6.52 9.56 2.51
CA PHE A 77 -5.84 9.08 1.33
C PHE A 77 -6.82 8.88 0.18
N GLU A 78 -7.94 8.17 0.38
CA GLU A 78 -8.95 7.95 -0.66
C GLU A 78 -9.51 9.25 -1.23
N ARG A 79 -9.72 10.28 -0.39
CA ARG A 79 -10.21 11.59 -0.83
C ARG A 79 -9.20 12.39 -1.64
N ARG A 80 -7.91 12.25 -1.32
CA ARG A 80 -6.82 13.00 -1.98
C ARG A 80 -6.22 12.25 -3.16
N PHE A 81 -6.25 10.93 -3.11
CA PHE A 81 -5.73 10.06 -4.14
C PHE A 81 -6.55 10.22 -5.41
N THR A 82 -5.96 10.90 -6.38
CA THR A 82 -6.51 11.04 -7.72
C THR A 82 -5.58 10.29 -8.66
N PRO A 83 -6.03 9.22 -9.33
CA PRO A 83 -5.24 8.56 -10.35
C PRO A 83 -5.11 9.51 -11.54
N ASP A 84 -3.87 9.89 -11.87
CA ASP A 84 -3.52 10.68 -13.07
C ASP A 84 -3.47 9.78 -14.32
#